data_AF-A0A0M0GZ77-F1
#
_entry.id   AF-A0A0M0GZ77-F1
#
_cell.length_a   1.000
_cell.length_b   1.000
_cell.length_c   1.000
_cell.angle_alpha   90.00
_cell.angle_beta   90.00
_cell.angle_gamma   90.00
#
_symmetry.space_group_name_H-M   'P 1'
#
loop_
_entity.id
_entity.type
_entity.pdbx_description
1 polymer ?
#
loop_
_entity_poly.entity_id
_entity_poly.type
_entity_poly.pdbx_seq_one_letter_code
_entity_poly.pdbx_strand_id
1 'polypeptide(L)'
;MDEKQRQYVLLGLAILFLLLAVFYYLYLTPVLEKKQETQIQLEQKKAELAIVNQKQTVKDSRPPQEKLRQIAELFPVKSYDDQLVKDFGELQSISNISIESATFEEKKEMKTTELAKEIVSDKASENPPTSVETQGKVAGITRADLEKYLPTSSVRSVQIKLGVKGDYKDIYAFVTEIQQMSRYLRVDKLSFNQKEKSDFKIPKDPRLEASLELTGYYAPQYASLLDKLPPVSVEPPSGKWDPTQYPVIKKEDVQTKNNTQPPSTP
;
A
#
# COMPACT_ATOMS: atom_id res chain seq x y z
N MET A 1 70.06 25.79 55.58
CA MET A 1 68.64 26.15 55.36
C MET A 1 68.03 26.41 56.72
N ASP A 2 67.62 27.65 56.98
CA ASP A 2 66.90 28.01 58.21
C ASP A 2 65.74 27.04 58.43
N GLU A 3 65.52 26.60 59.68
CA GLU A 3 64.49 25.61 60.03
C GLU A 3 63.10 26.02 59.52
N LYS A 4 62.84 27.34 59.45
CA LYS A 4 61.64 27.94 58.89
C LYS A 4 61.48 27.70 57.39
N GLN A 5 62.57 27.74 56.62
CA GLN A 5 62.54 27.46 55.17
C GLN A 5 62.24 25.99 54.87
N ARG A 6 62.77 25.05 55.67
CA ARG A 6 62.40 23.62 55.57
C ARG A 6 60.93 23.38 55.87
N GLN A 7 60.37 24.10 56.85
CA GLN A 7 58.96 23.99 57.20
C GLN A 7 58.03 24.54 56.11
N TYR A 8 58.36 25.66 55.46
CA TYR A 8 57.58 26.18 54.32
C TYR A 8 57.67 25.28 53.08
N VAL A 9 58.83 24.69 52.80
CA VAL A 9 58.97 23.72 51.69
C VAL A 9 58.15 22.45 51.94
N LEU A 10 58.17 21.93 53.18
CA LEU A 10 57.32 20.80 53.57
C LEU A 10 55.83 21.14 53.50
N LEU A 11 55.43 22.35 53.92
CA LEU A 11 54.04 22.81 53.84
C LEU A 11 53.58 22.98 52.39
N GLY A 12 54.41 23.53 51.51
CA GLY A 12 54.13 23.65 50.08
C GLY A 12 53.96 22.30 49.39
N LEU A 13 54.81 21.32 49.73
CA LEU A 13 54.70 19.96 49.21
C LEU A 13 53.41 19.26 49.71
N ALA A 14 53.05 19.45 50.97
CA ALA A 14 51.81 18.91 51.54
C ALA A 14 50.56 19.50 50.87
N ILE A 15 50.55 20.81 50.60
CA ILE A 15 49.46 21.48 49.87
C ILE A 15 49.41 20.99 48.42
N LEU A 16 50.54 20.80 47.75
CA LEU A 16 50.60 20.25 46.39
C LEU A 16 49.98 18.84 46.33
N PHE A 17 50.34 17.97 47.28
CA PHE A 17 49.80 16.60 47.34
C PHE A 17 48.29 16.60 47.61
N LEU A 18 47.82 17.50 48.48
CA LEU A 18 46.41 17.68 48.77
C LEU A 18 45.63 18.19 47.54
N LEU A 19 46.20 19.14 46.80
CA LEU A 19 45.61 19.66 45.56
C LEU A 19 45.54 18.56 44.48
N LEU A 20 46.57 17.73 44.37
CA LEU A 20 46.59 16.58 43.45
C LEU A 20 45.53 15.53 43.82
N ALA A 21 45.35 15.25 45.10
CA ALA A 21 44.32 14.33 45.59
C ALA A 21 42.90 14.85 45.32
N VAL A 22 42.68 16.15 45.51
CA VAL A 22 41.40 16.82 45.17
C VAL A 22 41.15 16.77 43.67
N PHE A 23 42.16 17.03 42.84
CA PHE A 23 42.04 16.96 41.38
C PHE A 23 41.76 15.53 40.90
N TYR A 24 42.47 14.54 41.46
CA TYR A 24 42.23 13.13 41.19
C TYR A 24 40.79 12.74 41.53
N TYR A 25 40.30 13.15 42.70
CA TYR A 25 38.94 12.85 43.13
C TYR A 25 37.90 13.54 42.25
N LEU A 26 38.05 14.82 41.92
CA LEU A 26 37.06 15.58 41.15
C LEU A 26 37.06 15.28 39.64
N TYR A 27 38.19 14.88 39.05
CA TYR A 27 38.29 14.72 37.60
C TYR A 27 38.33 13.26 37.17
N LEU A 28 38.99 12.37 37.92
CA LEU A 28 39.16 10.98 37.50
C LEU A 28 37.94 10.11 37.87
N THR A 29 37.37 10.29 39.06
CA THR A 29 36.20 9.52 39.50
C THR A 29 34.97 9.71 38.60
N PRO A 30 34.54 10.94 38.20
CA PRO A 30 33.36 11.07 37.35
C PRO A 30 33.59 10.54 35.92
N VAL A 31 34.84 10.48 35.45
CA VAL A 31 35.17 9.96 34.13
C VAL A 31 35.08 8.43 34.11
N LEU A 32 35.50 7.78 35.20
CA LEU A 32 35.37 6.33 35.38
C LEU A 32 33.90 5.91 35.52
N GLU A 33 33.11 6.66 36.29
CA GLU A 33 31.68 6.40 36.48
C GLU A 33 30.89 6.55 35.18
N LYS A 34 31.13 7.61 34.40
CA LYS A 34 30.50 7.80 33.09
C LYS A 34 30.77 6.64 32.12
N LYS A 35 31.98 6.06 32.15
CA LYS A 35 32.33 4.91 31.30
C LYS A 35 31.52 3.68 31.69
N GLN A 36 31.39 3.40 32.98
CA GLN A 36 30.59 2.28 33.47
C GLN A 36 29.11 2.51 33.19
N GLU A 37 28.60 3.70 33.45
CA GLU A 37 27.21 4.07 33.16
C GLU A 37 26.90 3.91 31.68
N THR A 38 27.78 4.38 30.79
CA THR A 38 27.61 4.23 29.34
C THR A 38 27.58 2.76 28.92
N GLN A 39 28.43 1.90 29.51
CA GLN A 39 28.38 0.46 29.23
C GLN A 39 27.11 -0.19 29.76
N ILE A 40 26.67 0.18 30.95
CA ILE A 40 25.42 -0.31 31.55
C ILE A 40 24.23 0.12 30.68
N GLN A 41 24.18 1.38 30.23
CA GLN A 41 23.15 1.87 29.32
C GLN A 41 23.19 1.14 27.98
N LEU A 42 24.37 0.85 27.44
CA LEU A 42 24.53 0.13 26.18
C LEU A 42 24.03 -1.31 26.31
N GLU A 43 24.38 -2.00 27.39
CA GLU A 43 23.88 -3.36 27.67
C GLU A 43 22.38 -3.36 27.96
N GLN A 44 21.85 -2.37 28.67
CA GLN A 44 20.41 -2.17 28.86
C GLN A 44 19.70 -1.93 27.53
N LYS A 45 20.24 -1.08 26.66
CA LYS A 45 19.69 -0.82 25.32
C LYS A 45 19.76 -2.06 24.43
N LYS A 46 20.83 -2.85 24.51
CA LYS A 46 20.92 -4.15 23.82
C LYS A 46 19.91 -5.15 24.36
N ALA A 47 19.73 -5.24 25.68
CA ALA A 47 18.73 -6.11 26.30
C ALA A 47 17.30 -5.67 25.94
N GLU A 48 17.04 -4.35 25.93
CA GLU A 48 15.79 -3.77 25.43
C GLU A 48 15.56 -4.15 23.95
N LEU A 49 16.58 -4.02 23.09
CA LEU A 49 16.51 -4.46 21.69
C LEU A 49 16.32 -5.98 21.56
N ALA A 50 16.95 -6.80 22.41
CA ALA A 50 16.76 -8.25 22.40
C ALA A 50 15.34 -8.63 22.82
N ILE A 51 14.77 -7.95 23.82
CA ILE A 51 13.38 -8.13 24.25
C ILE A 51 12.41 -7.62 23.17
N VAL A 52 12.72 -6.52 22.47
CA VAL A 52 11.91 -6.03 21.33
C VAL A 52 11.98 -7.00 20.16
N ASN A 53 13.16 -7.52 19.79
CA ASN A 53 13.33 -8.53 18.74
C ASN A 53 12.67 -9.87 19.11
N GLN A 54 12.77 -10.30 20.37
CA GLN A 54 12.11 -11.51 20.87
C GLN A 54 10.59 -11.34 21.01
N LYS A 55 10.12 -10.12 21.30
CA LYS A 55 8.69 -9.78 21.21
C LYS A 55 8.21 -9.70 19.75
N GLN A 56 9.08 -9.38 18.79
CA GLN A 56 8.78 -9.50 17.35
C GLN A 56 8.69 -10.95 16.87
N THR A 57 9.34 -11.92 17.53
CA THR A 57 9.22 -13.34 17.15
C THR A 57 7.99 -14.04 17.75
N VAL A 58 7.31 -13.46 18.76
CA VAL A 58 6.19 -14.12 19.48
C VAL A 58 4.92 -13.25 19.59
N LYS A 59 4.84 -12.05 19.00
CA LYS A 59 3.63 -11.23 19.01
C LYS A 59 3.19 -10.83 17.60
N ASP A 60 2.17 -11.53 17.12
CA ASP A 60 1.31 -11.23 15.97
C ASP A 60 1.99 -10.71 14.70
N SER A 61 2.44 -11.66 13.86
CA SER A 61 2.70 -11.49 12.42
C SER A 61 1.42 -11.20 11.61
N ARG A 62 0.48 -10.43 12.14
CA ARG A 62 -0.56 -9.79 11.34
C ARG A 62 -0.13 -8.33 11.26
N PRO A 63 0.42 -7.89 10.12
CA PRO A 63 0.53 -6.45 9.88
C PRO A 63 -0.88 -5.86 10.08
N PRO A 64 -1.02 -4.61 10.59
CA PRO A 64 -2.32 -4.05 10.95
C PRO A 64 -3.30 -4.34 9.80
N GLN A 65 -4.28 -5.21 10.04
CA GLN A 65 -5.06 -5.81 8.94
C GLN A 65 -5.69 -4.73 8.08
N GLU A 66 -6.05 -3.61 8.69
CA GLU A 66 -6.55 -2.41 8.03
C GLU A 66 -5.55 -1.83 7.01
N LYS A 67 -4.27 -1.68 7.37
CA LYS A 67 -3.24 -1.16 6.46
C LYS A 67 -2.91 -2.15 5.34
N LEU A 68 -2.86 -3.44 5.63
CA LEU A 68 -2.70 -4.45 4.58
C LEU A 68 -3.88 -4.51 3.64
N ARG A 69 -5.10 -4.38 4.18
CA ARG A 69 -6.32 -4.37 3.37
C ARG A 69 -6.32 -3.17 2.44
N GLN A 70 -5.94 -1.99 2.93
CA GLN A 70 -5.78 -0.78 2.11
C GLN A 70 -4.71 -0.98 1.03
N ILE A 71 -3.56 -1.59 1.36
CA ILE A 71 -2.50 -1.86 0.38
C ILE A 71 -2.94 -2.92 -0.64
N ALA A 72 -3.66 -3.96 -0.22
CA ALA A 72 -4.17 -5.03 -1.10
C ALA A 72 -5.35 -4.57 -1.98
N GLU A 73 -6.09 -3.56 -1.53
CA GLU A 73 -7.13 -2.89 -2.32
C GLU A 73 -6.48 -2.07 -3.44
N LEU A 74 -5.36 -1.38 -3.16
CA LEU A 74 -4.58 -0.64 -4.15
C LEU A 74 -3.80 -1.55 -5.11
N PHE A 75 -3.23 -2.64 -4.59
CA PHE A 75 -2.44 -3.63 -5.32
C PHE A 75 -3.13 -4.99 -5.24
N PRO A 76 -4.01 -5.31 -6.20
CA PRO A 76 -4.71 -6.59 -6.21
C PRO A 76 -3.72 -7.75 -6.24
N VAL A 77 -4.20 -8.91 -5.82
CA VAL A 77 -3.38 -10.13 -5.78
C VAL A 77 -3.18 -10.75 -7.17
N LYS A 78 -4.14 -10.56 -8.06
CA LYS A 78 -4.12 -11.03 -9.44
C LYS A 78 -4.36 -9.85 -10.39
N SER A 79 -4.03 -10.04 -11.66
CA SER A 79 -4.32 -9.04 -12.70
C SER A 79 -5.83 -8.79 -12.88
N TYR A 80 -6.69 -9.78 -12.59
CA TYR A 80 -8.16 -9.66 -12.68
C TYR A 80 -8.62 -8.97 -13.99
N ASP A 81 -8.14 -9.46 -15.14
CA ASP A 81 -8.37 -8.85 -16.44
C ASP A 81 -9.86 -8.84 -16.81
N ASP A 82 -10.59 -9.91 -16.49
CA ASP A 82 -12.04 -9.99 -16.71
C ASP A 82 -12.82 -8.87 -15.98
N GLN A 83 -12.39 -8.55 -14.76
CA GLN A 83 -12.99 -7.45 -14.00
C GLN A 83 -12.62 -6.10 -14.61
N LEU A 84 -11.38 -5.92 -15.08
CA LEU A 84 -10.98 -4.70 -15.78
C LEU A 84 -11.77 -4.50 -17.06
N VAL A 85 -12.01 -5.55 -17.85
CA VAL A 85 -12.86 -5.47 -19.05
C VAL A 85 -14.28 -5.03 -18.69
N LYS A 86 -14.84 -5.57 -17.60
CA LYS A 86 -16.15 -5.15 -17.08
C LYS A 86 -16.14 -3.67 -16.67
N ASP A 87 -15.16 -3.27 -15.87
CA ASP A 87 -15.04 -1.89 -15.38
C ASP A 87 -14.87 -0.92 -16.56
N PHE A 88 -14.10 -1.28 -17.58
CA PHE A 88 -13.99 -0.50 -18.82
C PHE A 88 -15.31 -0.42 -19.58
N GLY A 89 -16.13 -1.47 -19.58
CA GLY A 89 -17.48 -1.44 -20.13
C GLY A 89 -18.41 -0.50 -19.38
N GLU A 90 -18.33 -0.47 -18.05
CA GLU A 90 -19.07 0.49 -17.21
C GLU A 90 -18.63 1.92 -17.50
N LEU A 91 -17.31 2.17 -17.54
CA LEU A 91 -16.74 3.48 -17.88
C LEU A 91 -17.07 3.92 -19.30
N GLN A 92 -17.10 3.01 -20.27
CA GLN A 92 -17.54 3.29 -21.63
C GLN A 92 -18.98 3.85 -21.64
N SER A 93 -19.86 3.27 -20.84
CA SER A 93 -21.25 3.74 -20.71
C SER A 93 -21.38 5.09 -20.00
N ILE A 94 -20.49 5.39 -19.04
CA ILE A 94 -20.52 6.65 -18.29
C ILE A 94 -19.94 7.79 -19.13
N SER A 95 -18.82 7.54 -19.80
CA SER A 95 -18.05 8.55 -20.54
C SER A 95 -18.46 8.71 -22.01
N ASN A 96 -19.48 7.98 -22.50
CA ASN A 96 -19.96 8.04 -23.89
C ASN A 96 -18.89 7.78 -24.96
N ILE A 97 -17.85 7.02 -24.63
CA ILE A 97 -16.82 6.62 -25.60
C ILE A 97 -17.14 5.24 -26.22
N SER A 98 -16.36 4.83 -27.21
CA SER A 98 -16.37 3.46 -27.75
C SER A 98 -14.98 2.86 -27.65
N ILE A 99 -14.84 1.74 -26.96
CA ILE A 99 -13.58 0.98 -26.92
C ILE A 99 -13.57 0.04 -28.13
N GLU A 100 -12.60 0.19 -29.02
CA GLU A 100 -12.47 -0.61 -30.25
C GLU A 100 -11.61 -1.86 -30.03
N SER A 101 -10.57 -1.74 -29.19
CA SER A 101 -9.67 -2.85 -28.90
C SER A 101 -9.11 -2.73 -27.49
N ALA A 102 -8.98 -3.87 -26.80
CA ALA A 102 -8.28 -3.98 -25.54
C ALA A 102 -7.33 -5.17 -25.58
N THR A 103 -6.03 -4.93 -25.39
CA THR A 103 -4.99 -5.95 -25.38
C THR A 103 -4.26 -5.93 -24.05
N PHE A 104 -4.12 -7.10 -23.43
CA PHE A 104 -3.47 -7.29 -22.14
C PHE A 104 -2.15 -8.04 -22.35
N GLU A 105 -1.05 -7.47 -21.85
CA GLU A 105 0.29 -8.03 -21.94
C GLU A 105 0.90 -8.10 -20.54
N GLU A 106 1.12 -9.30 -19.99
CA GLU A 106 1.83 -9.46 -18.73
C GLU A 106 3.31 -9.14 -18.89
N LYS A 107 3.84 -8.22 -18.07
CA LYS A 107 5.26 -7.91 -17.99
C LYS A 107 5.94 -8.70 -16.88
N LYS A 108 7.22 -8.99 -17.09
CA LYS A 108 8.05 -9.81 -16.20
C LYS A 108 8.28 -9.09 -14.86
N GLU A 109 8.37 -9.89 -13.80
CA GLU A 109 8.52 -9.49 -12.39
C GLU A 109 9.53 -8.35 -12.17
N MET A 110 9.07 -7.25 -11.56
CA MET A 110 9.92 -6.14 -11.13
C MET A 110 10.13 -6.19 -9.60
N LYS A 111 11.34 -5.85 -9.16
CA LYS A 111 11.64 -5.73 -7.73
C LYS A 111 11.00 -4.44 -7.20
N THR A 112 10.45 -4.49 -5.99
CA THR A 112 9.79 -3.34 -5.31
C THR A 112 10.64 -2.06 -5.25
N THR A 113 11.98 -2.20 -5.23
CA THR A 113 12.93 -1.09 -5.26
C THR A 113 12.95 -0.31 -6.57
N GLU A 114 12.54 -0.90 -7.69
CA GLU A 114 12.41 -0.20 -8.99
C GLU A 114 11.05 0.46 -9.13
N LEU A 115 10.00 -0.16 -8.61
CA LEU A 115 8.65 0.43 -8.53
C LEU A 115 8.64 1.73 -7.72
N ALA A 116 9.35 1.77 -6.59
CA ALA A 116 9.44 2.96 -5.75
C ALA A 116 10.20 4.13 -6.41
N LYS A 117 11.15 3.83 -7.32
CA LYS A 117 11.87 4.86 -8.10
C LYS A 117 11.02 5.42 -9.24
N GLU A 118 10.13 4.61 -9.79
CA GLU A 118 9.27 5.00 -10.91
C GLU A 118 8.01 5.75 -10.43
N ILE A 119 7.50 5.46 -9.24
CA ILE A 119 6.34 6.16 -8.65
C ILE A 119 6.75 7.53 -8.07
N VAL A 120 7.99 7.70 -7.63
CA VAL A 120 8.50 8.94 -7.03
C VAL A 120 9.58 9.54 -7.94
N SER A 121 9.17 10.47 -8.81
CA SER A 121 10.09 11.28 -9.62
C SER A 121 11.09 12.01 -8.71
N ASP A 122 12.39 11.90 -9.00
CA ASP A 122 13.54 12.50 -8.27
C ASP A 122 13.57 14.04 -8.35
N LYS A 123 12.55 14.73 -7.82
CA LYS A 123 12.61 16.18 -7.56
C LYS A 123 11.99 16.54 -6.23
N ALA A 124 12.67 16.17 -5.15
CA ALA A 124 12.50 16.84 -3.85
C ALA A 124 13.71 16.60 -2.96
N SER A 125 14.80 17.30 -3.25
CA SER A 125 15.80 17.63 -2.24
C SER A 125 16.04 19.13 -2.30
N GLU A 126 15.27 19.88 -1.50
CA GLU A 126 15.75 21.03 -0.70
C GLU A 126 14.57 21.69 0.06
N ASN A 127 14.57 21.45 1.37
CA ASN A 127 13.93 22.18 2.48
C ASN A 127 12.38 22.34 2.58
N PRO A 128 11.82 22.34 3.81
CA PRO A 128 10.38 22.35 4.07
C PRO A 128 9.81 23.78 4.03
N PRO A 129 8.50 23.95 3.76
CA PRO A 129 7.61 24.25 4.87
C PRO A 129 6.16 23.74 4.74
N THR A 130 5.57 23.52 5.90
CA THR A 130 4.21 23.91 6.30
C THR A 130 3.00 23.39 5.52
N SER A 131 2.23 22.57 6.25
CA SER A 131 0.79 22.36 6.22
C SER A 131 -0.01 23.21 5.24
N VAL A 132 -0.66 22.53 4.29
CA VAL A 132 -1.96 22.93 3.78
C VAL A 132 -2.86 21.70 3.81
N GLU A 133 -3.88 21.74 4.65
CA GLU A 133 -5.02 20.85 4.60
C GLU A 133 -5.73 21.05 3.25
N THR A 134 -5.91 19.97 2.50
CA THR A 134 -7.05 19.85 1.58
C THR A 134 -7.61 18.46 1.78
N GLN A 135 -8.82 18.44 2.32
CA GLN A 135 -9.58 17.23 2.62
C GLN A 135 -9.99 16.54 1.31
N GLY A 136 -9.48 15.33 1.12
CA GLY A 136 -9.75 14.43 0.01
C GLY A 136 -9.17 13.05 0.26
N LYS A 137 -9.43 12.51 1.47
CA LYS A 137 -9.35 11.11 1.92
C LYS A 137 -8.54 10.09 1.06
N VAL A 138 -7.22 10.22 1.01
CA VAL A 138 -6.30 9.06 0.97
C VAL A 138 -5.13 9.37 1.90
N ALA A 139 -5.28 9.00 3.17
CA ALA A 139 -4.30 9.27 4.21
C ALA A 139 -3.08 8.36 4.04
N GLY A 140 -1.95 8.97 3.67
CA GLY A 140 -0.61 8.63 4.16
C GLY A 140 -0.12 7.20 3.96
N ILE A 141 0.40 6.91 2.76
CA ILE A 141 1.40 5.85 2.60
C ILE A 141 2.71 6.53 2.20
N THR A 142 3.63 6.70 3.15
CA THR A 142 4.96 7.26 2.87
C THR A 142 5.84 6.19 2.22
N ARG A 143 6.84 6.56 1.39
CA ARG A 143 7.79 5.61 0.78
C ARG A 143 8.40 4.62 1.80
N ALA A 144 8.68 5.10 3.01
CA ALA A 144 9.15 4.28 4.13
C ALA A 144 8.13 3.24 4.62
N ASP A 145 6.82 3.51 4.51
CA ASP A 145 5.77 2.53 4.80
C ASP A 145 5.68 1.47 3.70
N LEU A 146 5.80 1.87 2.43
CA LEU A 146 5.89 0.88 1.33
C LEU A 146 7.11 -0.02 1.49
N GLU A 147 8.29 0.53 1.77
CA GLU A 147 9.54 -0.24 1.91
C GLU A 147 9.58 -1.12 3.17
N LYS A 148 8.84 -0.75 4.23
CA LYS A 148 8.77 -1.51 5.49
C LYS A 148 7.72 -2.63 5.49
N TYR A 149 6.60 -2.42 4.79
CA TYR A 149 5.46 -3.35 4.81
C TYR A 149 5.29 -4.16 3.52
N LEU A 150 5.86 -3.73 2.39
CA LEU A 150 6.03 -4.64 1.27
C LEU A 150 7.28 -5.51 1.55
N PRO A 151 7.16 -6.84 1.56
CA PRO A 151 8.33 -7.70 1.53
C PRO A 151 9.18 -7.36 0.29
N THR A 152 10.46 -7.74 0.27
CA THR A 152 11.37 -7.67 -0.89
C THR A 152 10.86 -8.58 -2.03
N SER A 153 9.67 -8.29 -2.51
CA SER A 153 8.76 -9.19 -3.20
C SER A 153 8.54 -8.69 -4.61
N SER A 154 8.44 -9.63 -5.53
CA SER A 154 8.23 -9.42 -6.96
C SER A 154 6.83 -8.88 -7.20
N VAL A 155 6.69 -7.57 -7.42
CA VAL A 155 5.46 -7.00 -7.96
C VAL A 155 5.44 -7.31 -9.45
N ARG A 156 4.30 -7.75 -9.96
CA ARG A 156 4.08 -7.97 -11.38
C ARG A 156 3.29 -6.82 -11.95
N SER A 157 3.48 -6.55 -13.23
CA SER A 157 2.73 -5.52 -13.94
C SER A 157 2.03 -6.10 -15.15
N VAL A 158 0.88 -5.55 -15.48
CA VAL A 158 0.14 -5.82 -16.70
C VAL A 158 0.12 -4.53 -17.52
N GLN A 159 0.56 -4.60 -18.76
CA GLN A 159 0.40 -3.52 -19.72
C GLN A 159 -0.91 -3.72 -20.46
N ILE A 160 -1.70 -2.66 -20.55
CA ILE A 160 -3.01 -2.65 -21.20
C ILE A 160 -2.94 -1.63 -22.33
N LYS A 161 -3.19 -2.08 -23.57
CA LYS A 161 -3.29 -1.21 -24.74
C LYS A 161 -4.75 -1.10 -25.12
N LEU A 162 -5.28 0.12 -25.07
CA LEU A 162 -6.67 0.44 -25.40
C LEU A 162 -6.71 1.31 -26.65
N GLY A 163 -7.58 0.92 -27.59
CA GLY A 163 -8.00 1.76 -28.71
C GLY A 163 -9.38 2.31 -28.39
N VAL A 164 -9.51 3.64 -28.30
CA VAL A 164 -10.77 4.31 -27.93
C VAL A 164 -11.15 5.34 -28.97
N LYS A 165 -12.45 5.51 -29.15
CA LYS A 165 -13.02 6.48 -30.08
C LYS A 165 -14.09 7.32 -29.40
N GLY A 166 -14.01 8.63 -29.54
CA GLY A 166 -14.96 9.56 -28.93
C GLY A 166 -14.59 11.02 -29.15
N ASP A 167 -15.32 11.92 -28.49
CA ASP A 167 -14.97 13.33 -28.47
C ASP A 167 -13.83 13.58 -27.48
N TYR A 168 -13.06 14.65 -27.69
CA TYR A 168 -11.92 14.96 -26.83
C TYR A 168 -12.31 15.10 -25.35
N LYS A 169 -13.45 15.76 -25.08
CA LYS A 169 -13.97 15.96 -23.72
C LYS A 169 -14.29 14.63 -23.03
N ASP A 170 -14.88 13.71 -23.79
CA ASP A 170 -15.31 12.40 -23.32
C ASP A 170 -14.12 11.47 -23.06
N ILE A 171 -13.13 11.49 -23.96
CA ILE A 171 -11.85 10.80 -23.77
C ILE A 171 -11.11 11.33 -22.53
N TYR A 172 -11.13 12.65 -22.32
CA TYR A 172 -10.52 13.25 -21.13
C TYR A 172 -11.23 12.82 -19.84
N ALA A 173 -12.57 12.81 -19.82
CA ALA A 173 -13.35 12.32 -18.70
C ALA A 173 -13.04 10.84 -18.41
N PHE A 174 -13.04 10.00 -19.45
CA PHE A 174 -12.69 8.58 -19.35
C PHE A 174 -11.31 8.34 -18.73
N VAL A 175 -10.27 9.05 -19.20
CA VAL A 175 -8.91 8.91 -18.65
C VAL A 175 -8.87 9.35 -17.17
N THR A 176 -9.62 10.39 -16.82
CA THR A 176 -9.71 10.88 -15.44
C THR A 176 -10.40 9.85 -14.53
N GLU A 177 -11.49 9.25 -14.99
CA GLU A 177 -12.22 8.23 -14.25
C GLU A 177 -11.40 6.95 -14.07
N ILE A 178 -10.65 6.51 -15.09
CA ILE A 178 -9.71 5.37 -14.98
C ILE A 178 -8.70 5.59 -13.85
N GLN A 179 -8.15 6.80 -13.72
CA GLN A 179 -7.17 7.12 -12.67
C GLN A 179 -7.77 7.14 -11.26
N GLN A 180 -9.09 7.34 -11.15
CA GLN A 180 -9.83 7.37 -9.88
C GLN A 180 -10.42 6.01 -9.48
N MET A 181 -10.22 4.97 -10.29
CA MET A 181 -10.64 3.62 -9.94
C MET A 181 -9.97 3.16 -8.64
N SER A 182 -10.62 2.22 -7.94
CA SER A 182 -10.10 1.67 -6.67
C SER A 182 -8.74 1.01 -6.81
N ARG A 183 -8.38 0.60 -8.02
CA ARG A 183 -7.06 0.04 -8.37
C ARG A 183 -6.13 1.12 -8.90
N TYR A 184 -4.87 1.08 -8.48
CA TYR A 184 -3.84 1.94 -9.06
C TYR A 184 -3.52 1.54 -10.51
N LEU A 185 -3.99 2.36 -11.46
CA LEU A 185 -3.67 2.27 -12.89
C LEU A 185 -2.85 3.50 -13.30
N ARG A 186 -1.65 3.27 -13.82
CA ARG A 186 -0.81 4.35 -14.34
C ARG A 186 -1.05 4.52 -15.84
N VAL A 187 -1.26 5.76 -16.27
CA VAL A 187 -1.27 6.10 -17.70
C VAL A 187 0.18 6.33 -18.15
N ASP A 188 0.68 5.46 -19.03
CA ASP A 188 2.04 5.58 -19.56
C ASP A 188 2.08 6.46 -20.81
N LYS A 189 1.11 6.28 -21.71
CA LYS A 189 1.06 6.99 -22.98
C LYS A 189 -0.38 7.20 -23.45
N LEU A 190 -0.66 8.41 -23.93
CA LEU A 190 -1.89 8.74 -24.64
C LEU A 190 -1.51 9.37 -25.98
N SER A 191 -2.04 8.84 -27.07
CA SER A 191 -1.78 9.32 -28.42
C SER A 191 -3.10 9.50 -29.16
N PHE A 192 -3.25 10.62 -29.87
CA PHE A 192 -4.42 10.88 -30.71
C PHE A 192 -4.06 10.65 -32.17
N ASN A 193 -4.83 9.79 -32.83
CA ASN A 193 -4.69 9.50 -34.26
C ASN A 193 -5.63 10.44 -35.02
N GLN A 194 -5.14 11.63 -35.36
CA GLN A 194 -5.86 12.52 -36.27
C GLN A 194 -5.44 12.20 -37.71
N LYS A 195 -6.36 11.69 -38.52
CA LYS A 195 -6.13 11.58 -39.96
C LYS A 195 -5.94 13.00 -40.50
N GLU A 196 -4.74 13.30 -40.96
CA GLU A 196 -4.38 14.63 -41.49
C GLU A 196 -5.45 15.09 -42.48
N LYS A 197 -5.84 16.37 -42.36
CA LYS A 197 -6.75 17.04 -43.28
C LYS A 197 -6.03 17.25 -44.63
N SER A 198 -5.82 16.19 -45.40
CA SER A 198 -5.14 16.27 -46.70
C SER A 198 -6.08 16.11 -47.90
N ASP A 199 -7.38 15.93 -47.69
CA ASP A 199 -8.40 16.14 -48.72
C ASP A 199 -9.62 16.82 -48.10
N PHE A 200 -10.29 17.72 -48.83
CA PHE A 200 -11.58 18.36 -48.49
C PHE A 200 -12.76 17.37 -48.36
N LYS A 201 -12.52 16.15 -47.87
CA LYS A 201 -13.53 15.12 -47.63
C LYS A 201 -13.98 15.22 -46.18
N ILE A 202 -15.26 15.51 -45.98
CA ILE A 202 -15.89 15.45 -44.66
C ILE A 202 -15.73 14.01 -44.15
N PRO A 203 -15.04 13.79 -43.01
CA PRO A 203 -14.90 12.45 -42.47
C PRO A 203 -16.28 11.85 -42.16
N LYS A 204 -16.47 10.57 -42.50
CA LYS A 204 -17.73 9.83 -42.24
C LYS A 204 -18.07 9.74 -40.75
N ASP A 205 -17.08 9.86 -39.89
CA ASP A 205 -17.23 9.87 -38.43
C ASP A 205 -16.38 11.03 -37.87
N PRO A 206 -16.99 12.00 -37.18
CA PRO A 206 -16.27 13.13 -36.60
C PRO A 206 -15.49 12.76 -35.33
N ARG A 207 -15.70 11.57 -34.75
CA ARG A 207 -15.09 11.16 -33.49
C ARG A 207 -13.58 10.91 -33.64
N LEU A 208 -12.84 11.32 -32.61
CA LEU A 208 -11.38 11.16 -32.55
C LEU A 208 -11.02 9.73 -32.16
N GLU A 209 -10.01 9.18 -32.81
CA GLU A 209 -9.39 7.90 -32.45
C GLU A 209 -8.19 8.18 -31.52
N ALA A 210 -8.10 7.49 -30.38
CA ALA A 210 -6.99 7.60 -29.45
C ALA A 210 -6.48 6.22 -29.04
N SER A 211 -5.17 6.13 -28.82
CA SER A 211 -4.48 4.95 -28.32
C SER A 211 -3.92 5.25 -26.94
N LEU A 212 -4.33 4.44 -25.96
CA LEU A 212 -4.01 4.61 -24.55
C LEU A 212 -3.23 3.38 -24.06
N GLU A 213 -2.07 3.61 -23.47
CA GLU A 213 -1.26 2.59 -22.80
C GLU A 213 -1.32 2.81 -21.29
N LEU A 214 -1.78 1.78 -20.58
CA LEU A 214 -1.89 1.76 -19.14
C LEU A 214 -1.00 0.66 -18.57
N THR A 215 -0.49 0.86 -17.36
CA THR A 215 0.15 -0.18 -16.57
C THR A 215 -0.57 -0.33 -15.24
N GLY A 216 -1.05 -1.54 -14.97
CA GLY A 216 -1.57 -1.95 -13.67
C GLY A 216 -0.54 -2.80 -12.91
N TYR A 217 -0.52 -2.69 -11.59
CA TYR A 217 0.40 -3.43 -10.72
C TYR A 217 -0.35 -4.40 -9.82
N TYR A 218 0.19 -5.61 -9.64
CA TYR A 218 -0.40 -6.63 -8.79
C TYR A 218 0.66 -7.43 -8.01
N ALA A 219 0.26 -7.97 -6.88
CA ALA A 219 1.13 -8.60 -5.89
C ALA A 219 0.72 -10.07 -5.64
N PRO A 220 1.20 -11.03 -6.45
CA PRO A 220 0.80 -12.45 -6.35
C PRO A 220 1.20 -13.11 -5.02
N GLN A 221 2.19 -12.59 -4.30
CA GLN A 221 2.67 -13.09 -3.02
C GLN A 221 1.60 -13.11 -1.92
N TYR A 222 0.53 -12.32 -2.07
CA TYR A 222 -0.58 -12.30 -1.12
C TYR A 222 -1.69 -13.32 -1.43
N ALA A 223 -1.57 -14.12 -2.50
CA ALA A 223 -2.55 -15.14 -2.88
C ALA A 223 -2.85 -16.14 -1.76
N SER A 224 -1.81 -16.63 -1.08
CA SER A 224 -1.96 -17.59 0.01
C SER A 224 -2.69 -17.02 1.25
N LEU A 225 -2.89 -15.71 1.33
CA LEU A 225 -3.69 -15.07 2.39
C LEU A 225 -5.19 -15.06 2.04
N LEU A 226 -5.53 -14.98 0.75
CA LEU A 226 -6.91 -15.00 0.26
C LEU A 226 -7.52 -16.40 0.40
N ASP A 227 -6.74 -17.45 0.16
CA ASP A 227 -7.19 -18.84 0.30
C ASP A 227 -7.58 -19.20 1.75
N LYS A 228 -7.13 -18.40 2.73
CA LYS A 228 -7.46 -18.56 4.16
C LYS A 228 -8.71 -17.78 4.58
N LEU A 229 -9.31 -17.01 3.67
CA LEU A 229 -10.56 -16.32 3.96
C LEU A 229 -11.69 -17.34 4.09
N PRO A 230 -12.63 -17.14 5.03
CA PRO A 230 -13.80 -17.99 5.11
C PRO A 230 -14.56 -17.90 3.77
N PRO A 231 -15.10 -19.02 3.28
CA PRO A 231 -15.89 -19.01 2.04
C PRO A 231 -17.06 -18.04 2.19
N VAL A 232 -17.31 -17.26 1.14
CA VAL A 232 -18.50 -16.39 1.09
C VAL A 232 -19.71 -17.31 0.96
N SER A 233 -20.57 -17.31 1.98
CA SER A 233 -21.86 -18.00 1.94
C SER A 233 -22.79 -17.23 1.02
N VAL A 234 -22.77 -17.56 -0.27
CA VAL A 234 -23.77 -17.11 -1.22
C VAL A 234 -24.92 -18.11 -1.24
N GLU A 235 -26.15 -17.61 -1.30
CA GLU A 235 -27.30 -18.46 -1.55
C GLU A 235 -27.16 -19.13 -2.92
N PRO A 236 -27.57 -20.40 -3.07
CA PRO A 236 -27.57 -21.04 -4.38
C PRO A 236 -28.43 -20.24 -5.37
N PRO A 237 -28.07 -20.22 -6.66
CA PRO A 237 -28.85 -19.51 -7.68
C PRO A 237 -30.31 -19.97 -7.61
N SER A 238 -31.23 -19.00 -7.69
CA SER A 238 -32.68 -19.23 -7.48
C SER A 238 -33.30 -20.28 -8.43
N GLY A 239 -32.56 -20.75 -9.45
CA GLY A 239 -33.03 -21.71 -10.45
C GLY A 239 -34.12 -21.16 -11.36
N LYS A 240 -34.55 -19.92 -11.12
CA LYS A 240 -35.53 -19.21 -11.93
C LYS A 240 -34.86 -18.75 -13.22
N TRP A 241 -35.38 -19.24 -14.34
CA TRP A 241 -35.03 -18.74 -15.66
C TRP A 241 -35.56 -17.32 -15.90
N ASP A 242 -36.69 -17.00 -15.27
CA ASP A 242 -37.34 -15.69 -15.33
C ASP A 242 -37.48 -15.12 -13.91
N PRO A 243 -36.86 -13.96 -13.61
CA PRO A 243 -36.90 -13.33 -12.30
C PRO A 243 -38.29 -12.80 -11.92
N THR A 244 -39.23 -12.70 -12.88
CA THR A 244 -40.58 -12.16 -12.66
C THR A 244 -41.65 -13.23 -12.37
N GLN A 245 -41.31 -14.51 -12.50
CA GLN A 245 -42.26 -15.58 -12.22
C GLN A 245 -42.40 -15.84 -10.71
N TYR A 246 -43.61 -15.59 -10.20
CA TYR A 246 -44.04 -16.00 -8.87
C TYR A 246 -44.60 -17.42 -8.92
N PRO A 247 -44.25 -18.31 -7.98
CA PRO A 247 -44.84 -19.64 -7.93
C PRO A 247 -46.35 -19.50 -7.67
N VAL A 248 -47.16 -20.01 -8.59
CA VAL A 248 -48.60 -20.16 -8.37
C VAL A 248 -48.76 -21.26 -7.33
N ILE A 249 -48.96 -20.88 -6.06
CA ILE A 249 -49.29 -21.83 -4.99
C ILE A 249 -50.66 -22.42 -5.36
N LYS A 250 -50.69 -23.67 -5.81
CA LYS A 250 -51.94 -24.39 -6.01
C LYS A 250 -52.53 -24.68 -4.63
N LYS A 251 -53.84 -24.44 -4.49
CA LYS A 251 -54.55 -24.57 -3.20
C LYS A 251 -54.47 -25.98 -2.58
N GLU A 252 -54.12 -27.00 -3.38
CA GLU A 252 -53.93 -28.38 -2.92
C GLU A 252 -52.71 -28.54 -1.99
N ASP A 253 -51.61 -27.83 -2.25
CA ASP A 253 -50.35 -27.95 -1.48
C ASP A 253 -50.41 -27.28 -0.09
N VAL A 254 -51.46 -26.50 0.16
CA VAL A 254 -51.73 -25.88 1.46
C VAL A 254 -52.40 -26.87 2.42
N GLN A 255 -53.15 -27.86 1.90
CA GLN A 255 -53.87 -28.82 2.76
C GLN A 255 -52.97 -29.96 3.28
N THR A 256 -51.93 -30.34 2.53
CA THR A 256 -51.00 -31.41 2.93
C THR A 256 -50.09 -31.04 4.11
N LYS A 257 -49.90 -29.75 4.41
CA LYS A 257 -49.11 -29.34 5.58
C LYS A 257 -49.85 -29.43 6.93
N ASN A 258 -51.18 -29.50 6.93
CA ASN A 258 -51.95 -29.49 8.18
C ASN A 258 -52.21 -30.89 8.78
N ASN A 259 -51.87 -31.98 8.08
CA ASN A 259 -52.28 -33.33 8.49
C ASN A 259 -51.17 -34.27 8.98
N THR A 260 -49.98 -33.75 9.28
CA THR A 260 -48.88 -34.57 9.83
C THR A 260 -48.96 -34.61 11.36
N GLN A 261 -49.74 -35.54 11.89
CA GLN A 261 -49.71 -35.97 13.30
C GLN A 261 -48.41 -36.77 13.56
N PRO A 262 -47.64 -36.51 14.65
CA PRO A 262 -46.39 -37.24 14.88
C PRO A 262 -46.65 -38.69 15.30
N PRO A 263 -45.87 -39.67 14.81
CA PRO A 263 -46.06 -41.08 15.16
C PRO A 263 -45.63 -41.37 16.60
N SER A 264 -46.52 -42.06 17.32
CA SER A 264 -46.34 -42.63 18.66
C SER A 264 -45.29 -43.75 18.64
N THR A 265 -44.30 -43.63 19.50
CA THR A 265 -43.23 -44.63 19.69
C THR A 265 -43.71 -45.76 20.61
N PRO A 266 -43.49 -47.05 20.26
CA PRO A 266 -43.68 -48.16 21.20
C PRO A 266 -42.56 -48.26 22.24
#